data_AF-A0A9Q4AT18-F1
#
_entry.id   AF-A0A9Q4AT18-F1
#
_cell.length_a   1.000
_cell.length_b   1.000
_cell.length_c   1.000
_cell.angle_alpha   90.00
_cell.angle_beta   90.00
_cell.angle_gamma   90.00
#
_symmetry.space_group_name_H-M   'P 1'
#
loop_
_entity.id
_entity.type
_entity.pdbx_description
1 polymer ?
#
loop_
_entity_poly.entity_id
_entity_poly.type
_entity_poly.pdbx_seq_one_letter_code
_entity_poly.pdbx_strand_id
1 'polypeptide(L)'
;MRERARNAVKGLARLAPAGALVIDGEQGHAFLPLAEIAPGATIAVAIGERIPLDGEVLTGASALDKSLLTGESLAEPIGPGQLVPAGALNLSAALTIRTTANESGSTLSRLVTLLEDAEAGRNRYRRIADRAAAWYSPVVHLAAAMAFLGWMIVNGDLYNAATIAIAVLIITFPCALGLAVPMVQVMAARRLFEAGIMVRDGAALERLAEIDTVIFDKTGTLTTGPATPIASSGSAEAQAMAASLAALSRHPYSLAIARSVRSAPDVAWTDVEEKPGLGIEARHGGHLYQLGRANWSNPAEAGEASTVFTKDGISLAAFAFTDQLRPHAADSVKTLQDEQLHVEILSGDRDTLVEGIGEKLGVAGRGSLLPGDKFRRIEGLAIVLGLLGLLVFLWTLRNGHYEDLDGASERLLYEDDQPRHDALP
;
A
#
# COMPACT_ATOMS: atom_id res chain seq x y z
N MET A 1 5.72 20.08 -0.37
CA MET A 1 4.90 18.85 -0.31
C MET A 1 5.06 17.92 -1.52
N ARG A 2 5.04 18.41 -2.77
CA ARG A 2 5.33 17.60 -4.01
C ARG A 2 6.69 16.89 -4.04
N GLU A 3 7.64 17.34 -3.23
CA GLU A 3 9.03 16.87 -3.23
C GLU A 3 9.25 15.51 -2.55
N ARG A 4 8.47 15.16 -1.52
CA ARG A 4 8.71 13.94 -0.72
C ARG A 4 8.14 12.66 -1.36
N ALA A 5 7.05 12.75 -2.13
CA ALA A 5 6.54 11.62 -2.93
C ALA A 5 7.42 11.36 -4.17
N ARG A 6 7.89 12.43 -4.84
CA ARG A 6 8.99 12.35 -5.81
C ARG A 6 10.21 11.65 -5.23
N ASN A 7 10.51 11.80 -3.93
CA ASN A 7 11.64 11.11 -3.30
C ASN A 7 11.41 9.60 -3.07
N ALA A 8 10.17 9.12 -2.93
CA ALA A 8 9.89 7.68 -2.83
C ALA A 8 10.03 7.00 -4.20
N VAL A 9 9.44 7.61 -5.25
CA VAL A 9 9.60 7.16 -6.65
C VAL A 9 11.06 7.28 -7.10
N LYS A 10 11.73 8.41 -6.83
CA LYS A 10 13.18 8.56 -7.07
C LYS A 10 14.02 7.61 -6.22
N GLY A 11 13.58 7.28 -5.01
CA GLY A 11 14.26 6.32 -4.13
C GLY A 11 14.24 4.93 -4.73
N LEU A 12 13.09 4.50 -5.25
CA LEU A 12 12.93 3.25 -6.00
C LEU A 12 13.75 3.23 -7.30
N ALA A 13 13.70 4.31 -8.07
CA ALA A 13 14.51 4.45 -9.29
C ALA A 13 16.03 4.43 -9.00
N ARG A 14 16.48 4.93 -7.83
CA ARG A 14 17.88 4.82 -7.39
C ARG A 14 18.28 3.42 -6.93
N LEU A 15 17.32 2.55 -6.65
CA LEU A 15 17.57 1.16 -6.30
C LEU A 15 17.70 0.27 -7.56
N ALA A 16 17.34 0.79 -8.74
CA ALA A 16 17.64 0.13 -10.00
C ALA A 16 19.15 0.20 -10.28
N PRO A 17 19.82 -0.92 -10.61
CA PRO A 17 21.20 -0.90 -11.08
C PRO A 17 21.32 -0.03 -12.34
N ALA A 18 22.44 0.69 -12.50
CA ALA A 18 22.68 1.50 -13.71
C ALA A 18 23.01 0.65 -14.96
N GLY A 19 23.41 -0.61 -14.75
CA GLY A 19 23.84 -1.53 -15.79
C GLY A 19 24.00 -2.93 -15.23
N ALA A 20 24.42 -3.86 -16.09
CA ALA A 20 24.70 -5.23 -15.70
C ALA A 20 25.96 -5.74 -16.40
N LEU A 21 26.62 -6.72 -15.78
CA LEU A 21 27.72 -7.44 -16.40
C LEU A 21 27.15 -8.47 -17.38
N VAL A 22 27.24 -8.21 -18.67
CA VAL A 22 26.85 -9.13 -19.73
C VAL A 22 27.99 -10.13 -19.96
N ILE A 23 27.63 -11.41 -20.01
CA ILE A 23 28.52 -12.52 -20.35
C ILE A 23 28.24 -12.84 -21.81
N ASP A 24 28.95 -12.18 -22.72
CA ASP A 24 28.86 -12.47 -24.14
C ASP A 24 29.94 -13.50 -24.53
N GLY A 25 29.53 -14.55 -25.26
CA GLY A 25 30.37 -15.71 -25.56
C GLY A 25 31.57 -15.39 -26.45
N GLU A 26 31.54 -14.26 -27.18
CA GLU A 26 32.60 -13.87 -28.13
C GLU A 26 33.55 -12.77 -27.61
N GLN A 27 33.16 -11.97 -26.61
CA GLN A 27 33.94 -10.79 -26.17
C GLN A 27 34.28 -10.76 -24.66
N GLY A 28 33.88 -11.79 -23.90
CA GLY A 28 34.11 -11.85 -22.45
C GLY A 28 33.09 -11.03 -21.65
N HIS A 29 33.46 -10.68 -20.42
CA HIS A 29 32.58 -9.95 -19.50
C HIS A 29 32.61 -8.44 -19.80
N ALA A 30 31.48 -7.86 -20.20
CA ALA A 30 31.35 -6.43 -20.47
C ALA A 30 30.23 -5.83 -19.62
N PHE A 31 30.51 -4.71 -18.94
CA PHE A 31 29.49 -3.98 -18.20
C PHE A 31 28.73 -3.05 -19.15
N LEU A 32 27.44 -3.30 -19.36
CA LEU A 32 26.60 -2.52 -20.26
C LEU A 32 25.50 -1.77 -19.49
N PRO A 33 25.14 -0.53 -19.90
CA PRO A 33 23.95 0.16 -19.41
C PRO A 33 22.68 -0.65 -19.69
N LEU A 34 21.67 -0.58 -18.81
CA LEU A 34 20.44 -1.38 -18.96
C LEU A 34 19.73 -1.18 -20.30
N ALA A 35 19.76 0.04 -20.84
CA ALA A 35 19.15 0.40 -22.12
C ALA A 35 19.76 -0.35 -23.32
N GLU A 36 21.00 -0.85 -23.19
CA GLU A 36 21.72 -1.56 -24.25
C GLU A 36 21.58 -3.08 -24.14
N ILE A 37 20.99 -3.59 -23.06
CA ILE A 37 20.84 -5.02 -22.82
C ILE A 37 19.54 -5.52 -23.47
N ALA A 38 19.68 -6.29 -24.54
CA ALA A 38 18.56 -6.92 -25.21
C ALA A 38 18.00 -8.11 -24.40
N PRO A 39 16.70 -8.44 -24.55
CA PRO A 39 16.16 -9.71 -24.11
C PRO A 39 16.93 -10.88 -24.72
N GLY A 40 17.18 -11.93 -23.93
CA GLY A 40 17.99 -13.09 -24.32
C GLY A 40 19.47 -12.96 -24.00
N ALA A 41 19.95 -11.78 -23.60
CA ALA A 41 21.31 -11.58 -23.12
C ALA A 41 21.56 -12.37 -21.82
N THR A 42 22.78 -12.86 -21.66
CA THR A 42 23.20 -13.54 -20.43
C THR A 42 23.92 -12.53 -19.54
N ILE A 43 23.47 -12.37 -18.30
CA ILE A 43 24.05 -11.44 -17.32
C ILE A 43 24.52 -12.20 -16.08
N ALA A 44 25.61 -11.74 -15.49
CA ALA A 44 26.08 -12.16 -14.17
C ALA A 44 25.54 -11.22 -13.10
N VAL A 45 25.06 -11.81 -11.99
CA VAL A 45 24.61 -11.09 -10.80
C VAL A 45 25.33 -11.66 -9.59
N ALA A 46 26.17 -10.83 -8.96
CA ALA A 46 26.94 -11.22 -7.79
C ALA A 46 26.08 -11.24 -6.51
N ILE A 47 26.66 -11.78 -5.44
CA ILE A 47 26.05 -11.76 -4.12
C ILE A 47 25.96 -10.31 -3.64
N GLY A 48 24.80 -9.92 -3.10
CA GLY A 48 24.53 -8.56 -2.65
C GLY A 48 24.13 -7.60 -3.78
N GLU A 49 24.10 -8.05 -5.04
CA GLU A 49 23.62 -7.25 -6.15
C GLU A 49 22.11 -7.41 -6.36
N ARG A 50 21.48 -6.34 -6.87
CA ARG A 50 20.09 -6.41 -7.31
C ARG A 50 20.02 -6.93 -8.73
N ILE A 51 19.01 -7.74 -8.99
CA ILE A 51 18.70 -8.23 -10.32
C ILE A 51 18.30 -7.03 -11.19
N PRO A 52 19.04 -6.75 -12.29
CA PRO A 52 18.83 -5.53 -13.07
C PRO A 52 17.62 -5.62 -14.01
N LEU A 53 17.39 -6.79 -14.59
CA LEU A 53 16.31 -7.05 -15.55
C LEU A 53 15.60 -8.36 -15.21
N ASP A 54 14.32 -8.46 -15.58
CA ASP A 54 13.59 -9.72 -15.45
C ASP A 54 14.31 -10.80 -16.28
N GLY A 55 14.38 -12.01 -15.74
CA GLY A 55 15.06 -13.10 -16.43
C GLY A 55 14.78 -14.48 -15.87
N GLU A 56 15.52 -15.45 -16.38
CA GLU A 56 15.50 -16.86 -15.98
C GLU A 56 16.89 -17.27 -15.52
N VAL A 57 17.01 -17.94 -14.37
CA VAL A 57 18.30 -18.42 -13.87
C VAL A 57 18.82 -19.54 -14.77
N LEU A 58 20.00 -19.35 -15.36
CA LEU A 58 20.71 -20.38 -16.12
C LEU A 58 21.57 -21.25 -15.19
N THR A 59 22.36 -20.62 -14.34
CA THR A 59 23.27 -21.31 -13.41
C THR A 59 23.34 -20.60 -12.06
N GLY A 60 23.67 -21.37 -11.02
CA GLY A 60 23.68 -20.92 -9.63
C GLY A 60 22.37 -21.22 -8.89
N ALA A 61 22.45 -21.36 -7.58
CA ALA A 61 21.31 -21.50 -6.68
C ALA A 61 21.52 -20.56 -5.50
N SER A 62 20.58 -19.65 -5.28
CA SER A 62 20.70 -18.57 -4.29
C SER A 62 19.36 -18.38 -3.57
N ALA A 63 19.27 -17.38 -2.69
CA ALA A 63 18.01 -16.86 -2.21
C ALA A 63 17.85 -15.39 -2.58
N LEU A 64 16.63 -14.98 -2.89
CA LEU A 64 16.29 -13.63 -3.28
C LEU A 64 15.45 -12.94 -2.21
N ASP A 65 15.85 -11.72 -1.85
CA ASP A 65 15.00 -10.80 -1.09
C ASP A 65 14.14 -9.99 -2.07
N LYS A 66 12.82 -10.26 -2.04
CA LYS A 66 11.80 -9.59 -2.85
C LYS A 66 11.02 -8.54 -2.04
N SER A 67 11.52 -8.09 -0.90
CA SER A 67 10.84 -7.10 -0.02
C SER A 67 10.49 -5.81 -0.74
N LEU A 68 11.33 -5.36 -1.68
CA LEU A 68 11.06 -4.18 -2.50
C LEU A 68 9.82 -4.36 -3.39
N LEU A 69 9.60 -5.58 -3.89
CA LEU A 69 8.54 -5.90 -4.84
C LEU A 69 7.26 -6.35 -4.15
N THR A 70 7.36 -7.07 -3.02
CA THR A 70 6.23 -7.72 -2.37
C THR A 70 5.89 -7.11 -1.01
N GLY A 71 6.81 -6.36 -0.40
CA GLY A 71 6.75 -5.96 1.00
C GLY A 71 7.20 -7.05 1.97
N GLU A 72 7.36 -8.29 1.49
CA GLU A 72 7.68 -9.44 2.35
C GLU A 72 9.19 -9.61 2.51
N SER A 73 9.65 -9.76 3.76
CA SER A 73 11.08 -9.83 4.10
C SER A 73 11.67 -11.26 4.06
N LEU A 74 10.88 -12.25 3.62
CA LEU A 74 11.33 -13.64 3.55
C LEU A 74 12.10 -13.90 2.28
N ALA A 75 13.31 -14.43 2.45
CA ALA A 75 14.15 -14.82 1.34
C ALA A 75 13.57 -16.05 0.62
N GLU A 76 13.39 -15.94 -0.69
CA GLU A 76 12.84 -17.00 -1.52
C GLU A 76 13.98 -17.77 -2.22
N PRO A 77 14.09 -19.11 -2.04
CA PRO A 77 15.10 -19.89 -2.74
C PRO A 77 14.86 -19.87 -4.25
N ILE A 78 15.93 -19.71 -5.01
CA ILE A 78 15.92 -19.72 -6.47
C ILE A 78 17.02 -20.64 -7.01
N GLY A 79 16.72 -21.33 -8.11
CA GLY A 79 17.66 -22.17 -8.83
C GLY A 79 17.42 -22.15 -10.35
N PRO A 80 18.19 -22.96 -11.10
CA PRO A 80 18.13 -23.00 -12.56
C PRO A 80 16.73 -23.28 -13.11
N GLY A 81 16.35 -22.58 -14.17
CA GLY A 81 15.04 -22.68 -14.83
C GLY A 81 13.93 -21.84 -14.20
N GLN A 82 14.18 -21.19 -13.05
CA GLN A 82 13.18 -20.35 -12.39
C GLN A 82 13.28 -18.89 -12.83
N LEU A 83 12.13 -18.22 -12.87
CA LEU A 83 12.02 -16.80 -13.23
C LEU A 83 12.36 -15.90 -12.05
N VAL A 84 13.06 -14.81 -12.36
CA VAL A 84 13.51 -13.82 -11.39
C VAL A 84 13.13 -12.40 -11.83
N PRO A 85 12.50 -11.62 -10.95
CA PRO A 85 12.10 -10.26 -11.28
C PRO A 85 13.23 -9.25 -11.02
N ALA A 86 13.28 -8.20 -11.84
CA ALA A 86 14.12 -7.04 -11.63
C ALA A 86 13.83 -6.37 -10.27
N GLY A 87 14.88 -5.90 -9.60
CA GLY A 87 14.82 -5.24 -8.29
C GLY A 87 14.97 -6.18 -7.09
N ALA A 88 14.83 -7.49 -7.26
CA ALA A 88 15.12 -8.46 -6.20
C ALA A 88 16.60 -8.45 -5.82
N LEU A 89 16.93 -8.59 -4.54
CA LEU A 89 18.30 -8.60 -4.03
C LEU A 89 18.82 -10.04 -3.94
N ASN A 90 19.96 -10.33 -4.55
CA ASN A 90 20.61 -11.62 -4.49
C ASN A 90 21.39 -11.78 -3.18
N LEU A 91 21.14 -12.84 -2.39
CA LEU A 91 21.65 -12.94 -1.03
C LEU A 91 22.81 -13.92 -0.83
N SER A 92 22.89 -15.01 -1.59
CA SER A 92 23.63 -16.19 -1.10
C SER A 92 24.64 -16.78 -2.07
N ALA A 93 24.39 -16.74 -3.38
CA ALA A 93 25.33 -17.22 -4.40
C ALA A 93 25.27 -16.37 -5.66
N ALA A 94 26.35 -16.33 -6.44
CA ALA A 94 26.34 -15.69 -7.74
C ALA A 94 25.39 -16.42 -8.71
N LEU A 95 24.65 -15.65 -9.51
CA LEU A 95 23.69 -16.16 -10.47
C LEU A 95 24.09 -15.74 -11.88
N THR A 96 23.88 -16.65 -12.83
CA THR A 96 23.89 -16.32 -14.26
C THR A 96 22.44 -16.34 -14.73
N ILE A 97 21.97 -15.24 -15.30
CA ILE A 97 20.56 -15.04 -15.64
C ILE A 97 20.46 -14.72 -17.13
N ARG A 98 19.51 -15.33 -17.82
CA ARG A 98 19.11 -14.94 -19.19
C ARG A 98 17.99 -13.92 -19.09
N THR A 99 18.18 -12.72 -19.62
CA THR A 99 17.17 -11.67 -19.60
C THR A 99 15.94 -12.07 -20.41
N THR A 100 14.75 -11.80 -19.89
CA THR A 100 13.46 -12.05 -20.58
C THR A 100 12.78 -10.75 -20.99
N ALA A 101 13.19 -9.61 -20.41
CA ALA A 101 12.65 -8.30 -20.72
C ALA A 101 13.77 -7.26 -20.88
N ASN A 102 13.46 -6.20 -21.64
CA ASN A 102 14.29 -4.99 -21.71
C ASN A 102 14.00 -4.07 -20.51
N GLU A 103 14.73 -2.96 -20.39
CA GLU A 103 14.61 -2.01 -19.28
C GLU A 103 13.16 -1.56 -19.03
N SER A 104 12.47 -1.07 -20.07
CA SER A 104 11.10 -0.57 -19.96
C SER A 104 10.07 -1.67 -19.68
N GLY A 105 10.36 -2.90 -20.11
CA GLY A 105 9.53 -4.08 -19.88
C GLY A 105 9.85 -4.85 -18.59
N SER A 106 10.75 -4.34 -17.74
CA SER A 106 11.09 -5.02 -16.48
C SER A 106 10.02 -4.82 -15.39
N THR A 107 9.98 -5.72 -14.41
CA THR A 107 9.04 -5.63 -13.29
C THR A 107 9.24 -4.36 -12.46
N LEU A 108 10.49 -3.97 -12.26
CA LEU A 108 10.83 -2.74 -11.54
C LEU A 108 10.36 -1.49 -12.28
N SER A 109 10.59 -1.41 -13.60
CA SER A 109 10.11 -0.28 -14.41
C SER A 109 8.60 -0.19 -14.43
N ARG A 110 7.89 -1.32 -14.59
CA ARG A 110 6.42 -1.36 -14.46
C ARG A 110 5.95 -0.85 -13.11
N LEU A 111 6.63 -1.20 -12.02
CA LEU A 111 6.29 -0.76 -10.67
C LEU A 111 6.49 0.76 -10.52
N VAL A 112 7.57 1.32 -11.09
CA VAL A 112 7.79 2.77 -11.13
C VAL A 112 6.66 3.46 -11.91
N THR A 113 6.32 2.99 -13.10
CA THR A 113 5.22 3.56 -13.91
C THR A 113 3.88 3.50 -13.17
N LEU A 114 3.55 2.36 -12.55
CA LEU A 114 2.32 2.22 -11.76
C LEU A 114 2.25 3.24 -10.60
N LEU A 115 3.38 3.49 -9.93
CA LEU A 115 3.45 4.49 -8.86
C LEU A 115 3.31 5.92 -9.40
N GLU A 116 3.90 6.21 -10.56
CA GLU A 116 3.75 7.51 -11.23
C GLU A 116 2.30 7.76 -11.65
N ASP A 117 1.64 6.75 -12.24
CA ASP A 117 0.25 6.82 -12.65
C ASP A 117 -0.70 7.01 -11.45
N ALA A 118 -0.45 6.28 -10.36
CA ALA A 118 -1.21 6.44 -9.12
C ALA A 118 -1.08 7.86 -8.53
N GLU A 119 0.11 8.46 -8.57
CA GLU A 119 0.33 9.84 -8.14
C GLU A 119 -0.31 10.86 -9.10
N ALA A 120 -0.28 10.62 -10.41
CA ALA A 120 -0.95 11.46 -11.39
C ALA A 120 -2.47 11.47 -11.18
N GLY A 121 -3.07 10.30 -10.93
CA GLY A 121 -4.51 10.15 -10.64
C GLY A 121 -4.97 10.92 -9.40
N ARG A 122 -4.12 11.03 -8.37
CA ARG A 122 -4.41 11.82 -7.15
C ARG A 122 -4.63 13.32 -7.44
N ASN A 123 -4.05 13.87 -8.50
CA ASN A 123 -4.16 15.28 -8.84
C ASN A 123 -5.49 15.68 -9.50
N ARG A 124 -6.40 14.73 -9.78
CA ARG A 124 -7.70 15.01 -10.40
C ARG A 124 -8.79 15.42 -9.42
N TYR A 125 -8.56 15.29 -8.10
CA TYR A 125 -9.56 15.69 -7.11
C TYR A 125 -9.70 17.21 -7.08
N ARG A 126 -10.92 17.69 -7.31
CA ARG A 126 -11.25 19.10 -7.34
C ARG A 126 -11.82 19.53 -6.00
N ARG A 127 -11.09 20.41 -5.32
CA ARG A 127 -11.41 20.90 -3.98
C ARG A 127 -12.79 21.56 -3.95
N ILE A 128 -13.42 21.53 -2.79
CA ILE A 128 -14.73 22.19 -2.58
C ILE A 128 -14.68 23.66 -2.99
N ALA A 129 -13.58 24.37 -2.65
CA ALA A 129 -13.36 25.76 -3.06
C ALA A 129 -13.35 25.95 -4.59
N ASP A 130 -12.65 25.07 -5.32
CA ASP A 130 -12.54 25.15 -6.79
C ASP A 130 -13.88 24.81 -7.46
N ARG A 131 -14.68 23.93 -6.85
CA ARG A 131 -16.03 23.58 -7.31
C ARG A 131 -16.98 24.76 -7.12
N ALA A 132 -16.97 25.37 -5.93
CA ALA A 132 -17.77 26.56 -5.62
C ALA A 132 -17.40 27.75 -6.52
N ALA A 133 -16.10 28.03 -6.68
CA ALA A 133 -15.61 29.16 -7.46
C ALA A 133 -16.03 29.12 -8.95
N ALA A 134 -16.12 27.93 -9.54
CA ALA A 134 -16.50 27.83 -10.95
C ALA A 134 -17.99 28.04 -11.22
N TRP A 135 -18.86 27.79 -10.23
CA TRP A 135 -20.26 28.19 -10.31
C TRP A 135 -20.43 29.65 -9.93
N TYR A 136 -19.60 30.15 -9.01
CA TYR A 136 -19.63 31.52 -8.54
C TYR A 136 -19.43 32.54 -9.66
N SER A 137 -18.37 32.36 -10.47
CA SER A 137 -18.03 33.29 -11.55
C SER A 137 -19.18 33.51 -12.56
N PRO A 138 -19.76 32.47 -13.20
CA PRO A 138 -20.84 32.68 -14.17
C PRO A 138 -22.10 33.28 -13.55
N VAL A 139 -22.46 32.89 -12.32
CA VAL A 139 -23.64 33.44 -11.62
C VAL A 139 -23.49 34.94 -11.37
N VAL A 140 -22.33 35.38 -10.87
CA VAL A 140 -22.06 36.80 -10.59
C VAL A 140 -22.03 37.63 -11.87
N HIS A 141 -21.39 37.14 -12.93
CA HIS A 141 -21.34 37.86 -14.20
C HIS A 141 -22.73 37.94 -14.86
N LEU A 142 -23.53 36.88 -14.75
CA LEU A 142 -24.91 36.88 -15.22
C LEU A 142 -25.77 37.88 -14.42
N ALA A 143 -25.65 37.90 -13.09
CA ALA A 143 -26.35 38.87 -12.25
C ALA A 143 -25.97 40.31 -12.59
N ALA A 144 -24.68 40.59 -12.82
CA ALA A 144 -24.20 41.90 -13.24
C ALA A 144 -24.73 42.29 -14.63
N ALA A 145 -24.76 41.34 -15.58
CA ALA A 145 -25.33 41.56 -16.91
C ALA A 145 -26.84 41.81 -16.86
N MET A 146 -27.58 41.08 -16.03
CA MET A 146 -29.01 41.30 -15.82
C MET A 146 -29.27 42.66 -15.17
N ALA A 147 -28.47 43.06 -14.18
CA ALA A 147 -28.57 44.38 -13.56
C ALA A 147 -28.30 45.49 -14.58
N PHE A 148 -27.27 45.34 -15.42
CA PHE A 148 -26.98 46.27 -16.51
C PHE A 148 -28.16 46.41 -17.47
N LEU A 149 -28.68 45.29 -17.99
CA LEU A 149 -29.80 45.29 -18.94
C LEU A 149 -31.07 45.86 -18.33
N GLY A 150 -31.39 45.52 -17.08
CA GLY A 150 -32.57 46.03 -16.38
C GLY A 150 -32.54 47.56 -16.26
N TRP A 151 -31.41 48.14 -15.82
CA TRP A 151 -31.28 49.59 -15.68
C TRP A 151 -31.18 50.33 -17.03
N MET A 152 -30.63 49.68 -18.06
CA MET A 152 -30.66 50.19 -19.43
C MET A 152 -32.10 50.29 -19.96
N ILE A 153 -32.96 49.31 -19.67
CA ILE A 153 -34.36 49.31 -20.11
C ILE A 153 -35.18 50.39 -19.38
N VAL A 154 -34.94 50.59 -18.08
CA VAL A 154 -35.72 51.54 -17.27
C VAL A 154 -35.35 52.99 -17.54
N ASN A 155 -34.06 53.32 -17.56
CA ASN A 155 -33.59 54.72 -17.61
C ASN A 155 -32.82 55.10 -18.88
N GLY A 156 -32.33 54.13 -19.66
CA GLY A 156 -31.49 54.38 -20.84
C GLY A 156 -30.11 55.00 -20.57
N ASP A 157 -29.76 55.24 -19.30
CA ASP A 157 -28.49 55.85 -18.90
C ASP A 157 -27.40 54.79 -18.75
N LEU A 158 -26.48 54.78 -19.73
CA LEU A 158 -25.32 53.90 -19.77
C LEU A 158 -24.40 54.07 -18.55
N TYR A 159 -24.22 55.29 -18.06
CA TYR A 159 -23.33 55.55 -16.94
C TYR A 159 -23.89 54.93 -15.66
N ASN A 160 -25.18 55.13 -15.41
CA ASN A 160 -25.86 54.56 -14.24
C ASN A 160 -25.91 53.02 -14.30
N ALA A 161 -26.34 52.45 -15.43
CA ALA A 161 -26.41 51.01 -15.61
C ALA A 161 -25.04 50.32 -15.48
N ALA A 162 -23.98 50.92 -16.04
CA ALA A 162 -22.60 50.41 -15.88
C ALA A 162 -22.13 50.52 -14.42
N THR A 163 -22.41 51.63 -13.74
CA THR A 163 -22.06 51.82 -12.33
C THR A 163 -22.70 50.75 -11.45
N ILE A 164 -23.97 50.44 -11.68
CA ILE A 164 -24.69 49.40 -10.93
C ILE A 164 -24.12 48.01 -11.22
N ALA A 165 -23.86 47.68 -12.48
CA ALA A 165 -23.24 46.40 -12.85
C ALA A 165 -21.85 46.22 -12.22
N ILE A 166 -21.02 47.26 -12.21
CA ILE A 166 -19.72 47.27 -11.54
C ILE A 166 -19.88 47.11 -10.03
N ALA A 167 -20.86 47.79 -9.42
CA ALA A 167 -21.14 47.66 -7.99
C ALA A 167 -21.54 46.21 -7.62
N VAL A 168 -22.34 45.53 -8.46
CA VAL A 168 -22.68 44.11 -8.30
C VAL A 168 -21.42 43.24 -8.34
N LEU A 169 -20.50 43.48 -9.29
CA LEU A 169 -19.24 42.73 -9.37
C LEU A 169 -18.34 42.96 -8.14
N ILE A 170 -18.26 44.20 -7.64
CA ILE A 170 -17.42 44.55 -6.48
C ILE A 170 -17.97 43.94 -5.20
N ILE A 171 -19.27 44.07 -4.93
CA ILE A 171 -19.87 43.59 -3.68
C ILE A 171 -19.87 42.06 -3.59
N THR A 172 -19.90 41.38 -4.72
CA THR A 172 -19.82 39.93 -4.82
C THR A 172 -18.38 39.42 -4.89
N PHE A 173 -17.35 40.21 -4.60
CA PHE A 173 -16.00 39.66 -4.58
C PHE A 173 -15.80 38.74 -3.34
N PRO A 174 -15.51 37.43 -3.51
CA PRO A 174 -15.58 36.47 -2.42
C PRO A 174 -14.26 36.43 -1.60
N CYS A 175 -13.87 37.55 -0.99
CA CYS A 175 -12.65 37.69 -0.18
C CYS A 175 -12.47 36.57 0.86
N ALA A 176 -13.54 36.25 1.58
CA ALA A 176 -13.50 35.28 2.68
C ALA A 176 -13.39 33.83 2.20
N LEU A 177 -13.98 33.51 1.05
CA LEU A 177 -13.99 32.15 0.49
C LEU A 177 -12.57 31.66 0.16
N GLY A 178 -11.72 32.57 -0.34
CA GLY A 178 -10.33 32.26 -0.68
C GLY A 178 -9.44 31.92 0.52
N LEU A 179 -9.81 32.35 1.73
CA LEU A 179 -9.04 32.12 2.95
C LEU A 179 -9.65 31.06 3.88
N ALA A 180 -10.96 30.84 3.83
CA ALA A 180 -11.66 29.92 4.73
C ALA A 180 -11.12 28.47 4.61
N VAL A 181 -11.01 27.95 3.39
CA VAL A 181 -10.60 26.55 3.18
C VAL A 181 -9.14 26.29 3.60
N PRO A 182 -8.14 27.08 3.17
CA PRO A 182 -6.77 26.91 3.65
C PRO A 182 -6.64 27.01 5.17
N MET A 183 -7.38 27.92 5.81
CA MET A 183 -7.34 28.09 7.27
C MET A 183 -7.87 26.85 8.00
N VAL A 184 -9.02 26.32 7.57
CA VAL A 184 -9.57 25.07 8.13
C VAL A 184 -8.62 23.90 7.92
N GLN A 185 -8.03 23.77 6.73
CA GLN A 185 -7.06 22.72 6.44
C GLN A 185 -5.82 22.78 7.34
N VAL A 186 -5.28 23.97 7.60
CA VAL A 186 -4.14 24.16 8.52
C VAL A 186 -4.52 23.77 9.95
N MET A 187 -5.70 24.19 10.42
CA MET A 187 -6.17 23.84 11.77
C MET A 187 -6.43 22.34 11.90
N ALA A 188 -7.05 21.70 10.91
CA ALA A 188 -7.30 20.27 10.90
C ALA A 188 -5.98 19.47 10.88
N ALA A 189 -5.04 19.85 10.01
CA ALA A 189 -3.72 19.23 9.94
C ALA A 189 -2.97 19.34 11.27
N ARG A 190 -3.06 20.49 11.95
CA ARG A 190 -2.49 20.66 13.29
C ARG A 190 -3.10 19.70 14.30
N ARG A 191 -4.44 19.64 14.40
CA ARG A 191 -5.12 18.75 15.37
C ARG A 191 -4.80 17.27 15.12
N LEU A 192 -4.75 16.86 13.84
CA LEU A 192 -4.38 15.50 13.47
C LEU A 192 -2.92 15.20 13.82
N PHE A 193 -2.01 16.15 13.60
CA PHE A 193 -0.61 15.99 13.96
C PHE A 193 -0.42 15.84 15.47
N GLU A 194 -1.15 16.63 16.28
CA GLU A 194 -1.19 16.49 17.74
C GLU A 194 -1.70 15.10 18.18
N ALA A 195 -2.53 14.44 17.37
CA ALA A 195 -2.99 13.07 17.56
C ALA A 195 -2.10 11.99 16.90
N GLY A 196 -0.91 12.36 16.38
CA GLY A 196 0.02 11.44 15.74
C GLY A 196 -0.33 11.08 14.27
N ILE A 197 -1.31 11.75 13.67
CA ILE A 197 -1.76 11.52 12.30
C ILE A 197 -1.15 12.58 11.38
N MET A 198 -0.32 12.16 10.42
CA MET A 198 0.34 13.06 9.49
C MET A 198 -0.42 13.20 8.16
N VAL A 199 -1.01 14.37 7.93
CA VAL A 199 -1.67 14.71 6.66
C VAL A 199 -0.64 15.31 5.69
N ARG A 200 -0.47 14.67 4.53
CA ARG A 200 0.50 15.10 3.51
C ARG A 200 -0.11 15.98 2.41
N ASP A 201 -1.43 15.97 2.26
CA ASP A 201 -2.16 16.67 1.21
C ASP A 201 -3.49 17.18 1.79
N GLY A 202 -3.78 18.48 1.63
CA GLY A 202 -5.03 19.08 2.11
C GLY A 202 -6.27 18.49 1.44
N ALA A 203 -6.16 18.06 0.18
CA ALA A 203 -7.25 17.36 -0.51
C ALA A 203 -7.48 15.94 0.03
N ALA A 204 -6.53 15.37 0.77
CA ALA A 204 -6.73 14.07 1.41
C ALA A 204 -7.78 14.14 2.52
N LEU A 205 -7.92 15.27 3.22
CA LEU A 205 -8.94 15.43 4.26
C LEU A 205 -10.36 15.43 3.67
N GLU A 206 -10.54 16.13 2.55
CA GLU A 206 -11.82 16.17 1.85
C GLU A 206 -12.17 14.78 1.31
N ARG A 207 -11.22 14.08 0.67
CA ARG A 207 -11.44 12.70 0.21
C ARG A 207 -11.68 11.72 1.34
N LEU A 208 -10.99 11.87 2.47
CA LEU A 208 -11.14 10.99 3.63
C LEU A 208 -12.56 11.07 4.19
N ALA A 209 -13.21 12.23 4.11
CA ALA A 209 -14.60 12.40 4.53
C ALA A 209 -15.61 11.71 3.59
N GLU A 210 -15.20 11.36 2.36
CA GLU A 210 -16.07 10.76 1.34
C GLU A 210 -15.79 9.25 1.13
N ILE A 211 -14.92 8.64 1.94
CA ILE A 211 -14.60 7.22 1.74
C ILE A 211 -15.79 6.32 2.10
N ASP A 212 -15.92 5.24 1.35
CA ASP A 212 -16.86 4.15 1.61
C ASP A 212 -16.14 2.83 1.96
N THR A 213 -14.86 2.71 1.61
CA THR A 213 -14.09 1.48 1.71
C THR A 213 -12.71 1.73 2.33
N VAL A 214 -12.32 0.87 3.27
CA VAL A 214 -10.99 0.83 3.88
C VAL A 214 -10.31 -0.51 3.56
N ILE A 215 -9.15 -0.45 2.91
CA ILE A 215 -8.39 -1.64 2.56
C ILE A 215 -7.08 -1.62 3.35
N PHE A 216 -6.90 -2.63 4.19
CA PHE A 216 -5.70 -2.78 4.99
C PHE A 216 -4.67 -3.65 4.29
N ASP A 217 -3.41 -3.24 4.34
CA ASP A 217 -2.30 -4.17 4.18
C ASP A 217 -2.20 -5.04 5.43
N LYS A 218 -1.77 -6.30 5.32
CA LYS A 218 -1.62 -7.16 6.51
C LYS A 218 -0.35 -6.81 7.27
N THR A 219 0.80 -7.08 6.64
CA THR A 219 2.12 -7.07 7.27
C THR A 219 2.52 -5.64 7.62
N GLY A 220 2.83 -5.40 8.90
CA GLY A 220 3.26 -4.08 9.38
C GLY A 220 2.13 -3.05 9.52
N THR A 221 0.92 -3.33 9.05
CA THR A 221 -0.26 -2.47 9.26
C THR A 221 -1.21 -3.10 10.29
N LEU A 222 -1.82 -4.24 10.01
CA LEU A 222 -2.65 -4.96 10.99
C LEU A 222 -1.82 -5.79 11.97
N THR A 223 -0.60 -6.17 11.58
CA THR A 223 0.31 -6.97 12.39
C THR A 223 1.53 -6.18 12.84
N THR A 224 2.15 -6.59 13.96
CA THR A 224 3.31 -5.90 14.56
C THR A 224 4.64 -6.09 13.82
N GLY A 225 4.67 -6.84 12.71
CA GLY A 225 5.91 -7.25 12.06
C GLY A 225 6.37 -8.64 12.50
N PRO A 226 7.66 -9.00 12.28
CA PRO A 226 8.09 -10.39 12.07
C PRO A 226 7.53 -11.33 13.13
N ALA A 227 6.85 -12.36 12.64
CA ALA A 227 6.07 -13.31 13.42
C ALA A 227 6.81 -13.77 14.68
N THR A 228 6.09 -13.77 15.79
CA THR A 228 6.64 -14.24 17.06
C THR A 228 6.70 -15.76 17.00
N PRO A 229 7.85 -16.39 17.28
CA PRO A 229 7.93 -17.83 17.33
C PRO A 229 7.18 -18.33 18.55
N ILE A 230 6.30 -19.28 18.33
CA ILE A 230 5.67 -20.08 19.35
C ILE A 230 6.36 -21.44 19.30
N ALA A 231 7.02 -21.83 20.38
CA ALA A 231 7.55 -23.17 20.49
C ALA A 231 6.39 -24.16 20.53
N SER A 232 6.26 -24.98 19.48
CA SER A 232 5.22 -26.00 19.37
C SER A 232 5.64 -27.31 20.04
N SER A 233 6.94 -27.53 20.25
CA SER A 233 7.48 -28.69 20.98
C SER A 233 8.92 -28.46 21.46
N GLY A 234 9.45 -29.40 22.26
CA GLY A 234 10.83 -29.41 22.74
C GLY A 234 10.99 -28.89 24.17
N SER A 235 12.04 -29.36 24.86
CA SER A 235 12.36 -28.90 26.22
C SER A 235 12.84 -27.44 26.22
N ALA A 236 12.77 -26.77 27.37
CA ALA A 236 13.29 -25.41 27.53
C ALA A 236 14.79 -25.33 27.16
N GLU A 237 15.56 -26.40 27.42
CA GLU A 237 16.97 -26.52 27.05
C GLU A 237 17.16 -26.58 25.53
N ALA A 238 16.36 -27.39 24.83
CA ALA A 238 16.40 -27.49 23.36
C ALA A 238 16.01 -26.16 22.70
N GLN A 239 15.00 -25.47 23.24
CA GLN A 239 14.60 -24.14 22.77
C GLN A 239 15.69 -23.09 22.99
N ALA A 240 16.36 -23.11 24.15
CA ALA A 240 17.46 -22.20 24.44
C ALA A 240 18.67 -22.46 23.52
N MET A 241 18.98 -23.73 23.24
CA MET A 241 20.06 -24.08 22.31
C MET A 241 19.73 -23.70 20.87
N ALA A 242 18.47 -23.86 20.44
CA ALA A 242 18.00 -23.35 19.15
C ALA A 242 18.14 -21.82 19.06
N ALA A 243 17.80 -21.08 20.12
CA ALA A 243 17.97 -19.63 20.19
C ALA A 243 19.45 -19.21 20.11
N SER A 244 20.35 -19.98 20.72
CA SER A 244 21.81 -19.78 20.62
C SER A 244 22.31 -19.90 19.17
N LEU A 245 21.91 -20.97 18.47
CA LEU A 245 22.23 -21.13 17.04
C LEU A 245 21.58 -20.04 16.18
N ALA A 246 20.33 -19.70 16.45
CA ALA A 246 19.58 -18.68 15.73
C ALA A 246 20.22 -17.28 15.81
N ALA A 247 20.89 -16.97 16.92
CA ALA A 247 21.58 -15.69 17.12
C ALA A 247 22.74 -15.44 16.13
N LEU A 248 23.22 -16.49 15.46
CA LEU A 248 24.28 -16.42 14.45
C LEU A 248 23.76 -16.05 13.03
N SER A 249 22.44 -16.08 12.82
CA SER A 249 21.80 -15.77 11.54
C SER A 249 21.16 -14.37 11.55
N ARG A 250 21.21 -13.69 10.40
CA ARG A 250 20.52 -12.40 10.19
C ARG A 250 19.09 -12.56 9.67
N HIS A 251 18.63 -13.80 9.46
CA HIS A 251 17.31 -14.06 8.94
C HIS A 251 16.22 -13.63 9.96
N PRO A 252 15.11 -12.97 9.54
CA PRO A 252 14.09 -12.47 10.46
C PRO A 252 13.52 -13.51 11.43
N TYR A 253 13.31 -14.75 10.96
CA TYR A 253 12.85 -15.85 11.81
C TYR A 253 13.90 -16.33 12.81
N SER A 254 15.18 -16.36 12.43
CA SER A 254 16.27 -16.67 13.35
C SER A 254 16.39 -15.60 14.42
N LEU A 255 16.31 -14.33 14.04
CA LEU A 255 16.28 -13.20 14.98
C LEU A 255 15.08 -13.27 15.93
N ALA A 256 13.92 -13.70 15.43
CA ALA A 256 12.73 -13.86 16.25
C ALA A 256 12.87 -15.01 17.26
N ILE A 257 13.43 -16.16 16.85
CA ILE A 257 13.75 -17.30 17.75
C ILE A 257 14.81 -16.88 18.77
N ALA A 258 15.88 -16.21 18.36
CA ALA A 258 16.94 -15.74 19.24
C ALA A 258 16.41 -14.79 20.33
N ARG A 259 15.42 -13.94 20.01
CA ARG A 259 14.79 -13.02 20.97
C ARG A 259 13.72 -13.67 21.84
N SER A 260 13.22 -14.84 21.49
CA SER A 260 12.14 -15.52 22.21
C SER A 260 12.57 -16.09 23.56
N VAL A 261 13.87 -16.32 23.75
CA VAL A 261 14.44 -16.87 24.98
C VAL A 261 15.20 -15.76 25.72
N ARG A 262 14.93 -15.62 27.03
CA ARG A 262 15.53 -14.57 27.89
C ARG A 262 17.05 -14.69 28.02
N SER A 263 17.57 -15.91 28.05
CA SER A 263 19.00 -16.20 28.16
C SER A 263 19.27 -17.48 27.40
N ALA A 264 19.93 -17.36 26.25
CA ALA A 264 20.44 -18.50 25.51
C ALA A 264 21.80 -18.93 26.10
N PRO A 265 22.10 -20.23 26.15
CA PRO A 265 23.42 -20.72 26.54
C PRO A 265 24.48 -20.23 25.55
N ASP A 266 25.67 -19.92 26.07
CA ASP A 266 26.85 -19.65 25.28
C ASP A 266 27.42 -20.99 24.77
N VAL A 267 26.98 -21.38 23.58
CA VAL A 267 27.37 -22.64 22.94
C VAL A 267 28.44 -22.32 21.90
N ALA A 268 29.60 -22.96 22.03
CA ALA A 268 30.65 -22.87 21.02
C ALA A 268 30.24 -23.67 19.78
N TRP A 269 29.67 -22.97 18.80
CA TRP A 269 29.32 -23.49 17.48
C TRP A 269 30.53 -23.44 16.53
N THR A 270 30.79 -24.52 15.81
CA THR A 270 31.79 -24.59 14.74
C THR A 270 31.12 -24.90 13.40
N ASP A 271 31.81 -24.63 12.29
CA ASP A 271 31.31 -24.91 10.93
C ASP A 271 29.90 -24.36 10.67
N VAL A 272 29.66 -23.11 11.09
CA VAL A 272 28.37 -22.44 10.93
C VAL A 272 28.14 -22.10 9.47
N GLU A 273 27.07 -22.61 8.89
CA GLU A 273 26.71 -22.38 7.50
C GLU A 273 25.20 -22.09 7.37
N GLU A 274 24.85 -21.05 6.63
CA GLU A 274 23.46 -20.72 6.31
C GLU A 274 23.12 -21.28 4.93
N LYS A 275 22.20 -22.25 4.89
CA LYS A 275 21.72 -22.91 3.68
C LYS A 275 20.51 -22.13 3.14
N PRO A 276 20.63 -21.44 1.99
CA PRO A 276 19.60 -20.56 1.47
C PRO A 276 18.28 -21.28 1.25
N GLY A 277 17.19 -20.72 1.80
CA GLY A 277 15.85 -21.31 1.73
C GLY A 277 15.64 -22.59 2.54
N LEU A 278 16.65 -23.05 3.29
CA LEU A 278 16.57 -24.24 4.13
C LEU A 278 16.70 -23.88 5.62
N GLY A 279 17.78 -23.22 6.03
CA GLY A 279 18.02 -22.84 7.42
C GLY A 279 19.49 -22.63 7.74
N ILE A 280 19.85 -22.70 9.02
CA ILE A 280 21.23 -22.62 9.51
C ILE A 280 21.65 -23.97 10.09
N GLU A 281 22.87 -24.38 9.81
CA GLU A 281 23.50 -25.54 10.44
C GLU A 281 24.83 -25.18 11.09
N ALA A 282 25.17 -25.92 12.14
CA ALA A 282 26.43 -25.80 12.84
C ALA A 282 26.77 -27.11 13.55
N ARG A 283 28.01 -27.24 13.99
CA ARG A 283 28.50 -28.38 14.77
C ARG A 283 28.77 -27.99 16.21
N HIS A 284 28.44 -28.89 17.12
CA HIS A 284 28.81 -28.78 18.54
C HIS A 284 29.00 -30.17 19.14
N GLY A 285 30.13 -30.38 19.83
CA GLY A 285 30.42 -31.67 20.48
C GLY A 285 30.45 -32.87 19.51
N GLY A 286 30.85 -32.66 18.25
CA GLY A 286 30.87 -33.71 17.21
C GLY A 286 29.53 -34.02 16.54
N HIS A 287 28.45 -33.37 16.98
CA HIS A 287 27.10 -33.56 16.44
C HIS A 287 26.72 -32.42 15.49
N LEU A 288 25.90 -32.73 14.48
CA LEU A 288 25.34 -31.75 13.56
C LEU A 288 24.01 -31.22 14.12
N TYR A 289 23.90 -29.90 14.21
CA TYR A 289 22.68 -29.21 14.60
C TYR A 289 22.16 -28.38 13.44
N GLN A 290 20.85 -28.45 13.21
CA GLN A 290 20.21 -27.73 12.11
C GLN A 290 18.94 -27.06 12.63
N LEU A 291 18.78 -25.78 12.31
CA LEU A 291 17.58 -24.98 12.57
C LEU A 291 17.04 -24.48 11.23
N GLY A 292 15.92 -25.02 10.79
CA GLY A 292 15.41 -24.73 9.45
C GLY A 292 14.10 -25.42 9.13
N ARG A 293 13.74 -25.46 7.85
CA ARG A 293 12.52 -26.11 7.37
C ARG A 293 12.48 -27.58 7.78
N ALA A 294 11.32 -28.03 8.27
CA ALA A 294 11.12 -29.41 8.72
C ALA A 294 11.54 -30.45 7.67
N ASN A 295 11.19 -30.22 6.40
CA ASN A 295 11.53 -31.14 5.31
C ASN A 295 13.02 -31.25 4.99
N TRP A 296 13.85 -30.33 5.48
CA TRP A 296 15.30 -30.37 5.34
C TRP A 296 15.97 -30.95 6.58
N SER A 297 15.58 -30.48 7.77
CA SER A 297 16.20 -30.87 9.02
C SER A 297 15.68 -32.21 9.58
N ASN A 298 14.41 -32.54 9.32
CA ASN A 298 13.81 -33.84 9.65
C ASN A 298 12.74 -34.25 8.60
N PRO A 299 13.15 -34.84 7.46
CA PRO A 299 12.24 -35.23 6.38
C PRO A 299 11.17 -36.26 6.79
N ALA A 300 11.35 -36.97 7.91
CA ALA A 300 10.47 -38.05 8.35
C ALA A 300 9.23 -37.57 9.15
N GLU A 301 9.22 -36.33 9.66
CA GLU A 301 8.14 -35.76 10.48
C GLU A 301 7.63 -34.41 9.93
N ALA A 302 7.42 -34.32 8.62
CA ALA A 302 6.88 -33.11 7.98
C ALA A 302 5.42 -32.84 8.40
N GLY A 303 5.22 -32.17 9.54
CA GLY A 303 3.94 -31.66 10.04
C GLY A 303 3.76 -30.13 9.84
N GLU A 304 2.80 -29.53 10.54
CA GLU A 304 2.45 -28.09 10.49
C GLU A 304 3.55 -27.11 10.97
N ALA A 305 4.64 -27.60 11.57
CA ALA A 305 5.70 -26.74 12.09
C ALA A 305 6.57 -26.16 10.95
N SER A 306 6.61 -24.83 10.86
CA SER A 306 7.37 -24.09 9.83
C SER A 306 8.89 -24.15 10.00
N THR A 307 9.40 -24.38 11.22
CA THR A 307 10.85 -24.42 11.50
C THR A 307 11.15 -25.38 12.65
N VAL A 308 12.15 -26.25 12.49
CA VAL A 308 12.50 -27.32 13.43
C VAL A 308 13.99 -27.24 13.75
N PHE A 309 14.30 -27.43 15.03
CA PHE A 309 15.65 -27.59 15.54
C PHE A 309 15.95 -29.07 15.75
N THR A 310 17.04 -29.55 15.17
CA THR A 310 17.39 -30.98 15.13
C THR A 310 18.83 -31.21 15.56
N LYS A 311 19.09 -32.42 16.04
CA LYS A 311 20.42 -32.95 16.31
C LYS A 311 20.57 -34.28 15.58
N ASP A 312 21.52 -34.36 14.66
CA ASP A 312 21.76 -35.54 13.81
C ASP A 312 20.47 -36.10 13.17
N GLY A 313 19.59 -35.20 12.70
CA GLY A 313 18.30 -35.54 12.09
C GLY A 313 17.15 -35.86 13.06
N ILE A 314 17.40 -35.83 14.37
CA ILE A 314 16.36 -36.03 15.40
C ILE A 314 15.81 -34.67 15.84
N SER A 315 14.49 -34.48 15.75
CA SER A 315 13.80 -33.26 16.20
C SER A 315 13.92 -33.07 17.71
N LEU A 316 14.48 -31.92 18.13
CA LEU A 316 14.61 -31.54 19.54
C LEU A 316 13.62 -30.44 19.94
N ALA A 317 13.28 -29.54 19.02
CA ALA A 317 12.28 -28.50 19.24
C ALA A 317 11.67 -28.05 17.91
N ALA A 318 10.44 -27.55 17.94
CA ALA A 318 9.77 -26.99 16.75
C ALA A 318 9.18 -25.62 17.06
N PHE A 319 9.17 -24.76 16.05
CA PHE A 319 8.72 -23.37 16.11
C PHE A 319 7.69 -23.12 15.01
N ALA A 320 6.51 -22.71 15.45
CA ALA A 320 5.48 -22.13 14.60
C ALA A 320 5.60 -20.60 14.65
N PHE A 321 5.41 -19.95 13.52
CA PHE A 321 5.41 -18.49 13.44
C PHE A 321 3.97 -18.00 13.28
N THR A 322 3.51 -17.19 14.23
CA THR A 322 2.20 -16.54 14.14
C THR A 322 2.36 -15.04 14.03
N ASP A 323 1.68 -14.44 13.07
CA ASP A 323 1.51 -13.00 13.06
C ASP A 323 0.65 -12.56 14.23
N GLN A 324 1.19 -11.66 15.04
CA GLN A 324 0.43 -11.00 16.10
C GLN A 324 -0.26 -9.77 15.54
N LEU A 325 -1.57 -9.69 15.79
CA LEU A 325 -2.33 -8.47 15.54
C LEU A 325 -1.78 -7.34 16.40
N ARG A 326 -1.78 -6.12 15.84
CA ARG A 326 -1.47 -4.93 16.62
C ARG A 326 -2.50 -4.77 17.74
N PRO A 327 -2.07 -4.22 18.90
CA PRO A 327 -3.00 -3.73 19.89
C PRO A 327 -4.02 -2.79 19.21
N HIS A 328 -5.32 -2.98 19.52
CA HIS A 328 -6.44 -2.23 18.95
C HIS A 328 -6.76 -2.46 17.46
N ALA A 329 -6.09 -3.39 16.77
CA ALA A 329 -6.43 -3.69 15.37
C ALA A 329 -7.89 -4.14 15.22
N ALA A 330 -8.35 -5.06 16.09
CA ALA A 330 -9.72 -5.54 16.09
C ALA A 330 -10.73 -4.43 16.42
N ASP A 331 -10.45 -3.62 17.45
CA ASP A 331 -11.32 -2.50 17.84
C ASP A 331 -11.43 -1.46 16.72
N SER A 332 -10.33 -1.18 16.02
CA SER A 332 -10.27 -0.22 14.91
C SER A 332 -11.07 -0.72 13.71
N VAL A 333 -10.87 -1.98 13.33
CA VAL A 333 -11.64 -2.62 12.23
C VAL A 333 -13.12 -2.62 12.55
N LYS A 334 -13.49 -2.98 13.78
CA LYS A 334 -14.88 -2.97 14.23
C LYS A 334 -15.49 -1.57 14.18
N THR A 335 -14.77 -0.55 14.63
CA THR A 335 -15.24 0.84 14.57
C THR A 335 -15.55 1.27 13.13
N LEU A 336 -14.70 0.90 12.17
CA LEU A 336 -14.92 1.18 10.76
C LEU A 336 -16.13 0.42 10.20
N GLN A 337 -16.33 -0.84 10.61
CA GLN A 337 -17.51 -1.63 10.24
C GLN A 337 -18.80 -1.05 10.84
N ASP A 338 -18.75 -0.57 12.09
CA ASP A 338 -19.87 0.09 12.78
C ASP A 338 -20.23 1.42 12.10
N GLU A 339 -19.25 2.11 11.50
CA GLU A 339 -19.44 3.26 10.60
C GLU A 339 -19.93 2.87 9.19
N GLN A 340 -20.25 1.60 8.97
CA GLN A 340 -20.75 1.03 7.70
C GLN A 340 -19.77 1.11 6.53
N LEU A 341 -18.47 1.26 6.81
CA LEU A 341 -17.43 1.20 5.79
C LEU A 341 -17.16 -0.25 5.39
N HIS A 342 -16.93 -0.49 4.09
CA HIS A 342 -16.47 -1.80 3.62
C HIS A 342 -15.00 -1.99 4.02
N VAL A 343 -14.68 -3.08 4.73
CA VAL A 343 -13.30 -3.36 5.16
C VAL A 343 -12.79 -4.67 4.56
N GLU A 344 -11.61 -4.62 3.93
CA GLU A 344 -10.94 -5.77 3.32
C GLU A 344 -9.43 -5.77 3.61
N ILE A 345 -8.80 -6.95 3.59
CA ILE A 345 -7.35 -7.12 3.74
C ILE A 345 -6.74 -7.59 2.41
N LEU A 346 -5.67 -6.94 1.97
CA LEU A 346 -4.85 -7.38 0.82
C LEU A 346 -3.40 -7.60 1.27
N SER A 347 -2.81 -8.75 0.94
CA SER A 347 -1.42 -9.07 1.32
C SER A 347 -0.71 -9.91 0.26
N GLY A 348 0.63 -9.86 0.27
CA GLY A 348 1.47 -10.74 -0.55
C GLY A 348 1.63 -12.14 0.06
N ASP A 349 1.31 -12.30 1.34
CA ASP A 349 1.41 -13.58 2.06
C ASP A 349 0.39 -14.61 1.57
N ARG A 350 0.67 -15.89 1.83
CA ARG A 350 -0.19 -17.01 1.45
C ARG A 350 -1.64 -16.81 1.91
N ASP A 351 -2.58 -17.15 1.05
CA ASP A 351 -4.02 -17.04 1.32
C ASP A 351 -4.42 -17.56 2.70
N THR A 352 -3.94 -18.76 3.07
CA THR A 352 -4.24 -19.38 4.37
C THR A 352 -3.86 -18.50 5.58
N LEU A 353 -2.77 -17.73 5.47
CA LEU A 353 -2.32 -16.84 6.55
C LEU A 353 -3.17 -15.55 6.60
N VAL A 354 -3.62 -15.07 5.45
CA VAL A 354 -4.44 -13.86 5.35
C VAL A 354 -5.87 -14.15 5.78
N GLU A 355 -6.43 -15.30 5.36
CA GLU A 355 -7.75 -15.78 5.78
C GLU A 355 -7.81 -15.94 7.30
N GLY A 356 -6.81 -16.56 7.94
CA GLY A 356 -6.77 -16.70 9.39
C GLY A 356 -6.70 -15.37 10.16
N ILE A 357 -6.18 -14.31 9.55
CA ILE A 357 -6.26 -12.95 10.12
C ILE A 357 -7.61 -12.30 9.83
N GLY A 358 -8.15 -12.49 8.62
CA GLY A 358 -9.48 -12.04 8.23
C GLY A 358 -10.58 -12.58 9.14
N GLU A 359 -10.55 -13.88 9.46
CA GLU A 359 -11.49 -14.52 10.37
C GLU A 359 -11.46 -13.90 11.78
N LYS A 360 -10.26 -13.64 12.32
CA LYS A 360 -10.09 -13.01 13.63
C LYS A 360 -10.64 -11.58 13.69
N LEU A 361 -10.63 -10.89 12.55
CA LEU A 361 -11.07 -9.51 12.42
C LEU A 361 -12.48 -9.38 11.84
N GLY A 362 -13.11 -10.48 11.42
CA GLY A 362 -14.42 -10.49 10.78
C GLY A 362 -14.45 -9.78 9.42
N VAL A 363 -13.35 -9.83 8.65
CA VAL A 363 -13.21 -9.18 7.34
C VAL A 363 -12.68 -10.14 6.28
N ALA A 364 -13.02 -9.88 5.01
CA ALA A 364 -12.49 -10.63 3.90
C ALA A 364 -10.98 -10.36 3.73
N GLY A 365 -10.21 -11.41 3.45
CA GLY A 365 -8.78 -11.33 3.21
C GLY A 365 -8.40 -11.98 1.88
N ARG A 366 -7.47 -11.37 1.16
CA ARG A 366 -6.87 -11.94 -0.07
C ARG A 366 -5.36 -11.94 0.05
N GLY A 367 -4.76 -13.11 -0.10
CA GLY A 367 -3.32 -13.31 -0.09
C GLY A 367 -2.76 -13.50 -1.49
N SER A 368 -1.45 -13.75 -1.53
CA SER A 368 -0.67 -14.07 -2.73
C SER A 368 -0.77 -13.00 -3.82
N LEU A 369 -1.00 -11.74 -3.43
CA LEU A 369 -1.15 -10.61 -4.35
C LEU A 369 0.19 -9.92 -4.61
N LEU A 370 0.51 -9.71 -5.89
CA LEU A 370 1.57 -8.79 -6.30
C LEU A 370 1.05 -7.33 -6.24
N PRO A 371 1.94 -6.31 -6.27
CA PRO A 371 1.51 -4.91 -6.28
C PRO A 371 0.52 -4.56 -7.39
N GLY A 372 0.71 -5.12 -8.59
CA GLY A 372 -0.22 -4.94 -9.71
C GLY A 372 -1.60 -5.56 -9.44
N ASP A 373 -1.68 -6.65 -8.68
CA ASP A 373 -2.95 -7.27 -8.28
C ASP A 373 -3.67 -6.43 -7.24
N LYS A 374 -2.92 -5.93 -6.24
CA LYS A 374 -3.45 -4.97 -5.25
C LYS A 374 -4.00 -3.73 -5.95
N PHE A 375 -3.24 -3.16 -6.89
CA PHE A 375 -3.68 -1.99 -7.67
C PHE A 375 -4.96 -2.27 -8.46
N ARG A 376 -5.01 -3.38 -9.22
CA ARG A 376 -6.21 -3.77 -9.99
C ARG A 376 -7.44 -3.95 -9.10
N ARG A 377 -7.28 -4.51 -7.89
CA ARG A 377 -8.37 -4.65 -6.92
C ARG A 377 -8.89 -3.28 -6.46
N ILE A 378 -7.99 -2.37 -6.11
CA ILE A 378 -8.32 -1.00 -5.68
C ILE A 378 -9.03 -0.25 -6.81
N GLU A 379 -8.51 -0.32 -8.04
CA GLU A 379 -9.08 0.34 -9.21
C GLU A 379 -10.46 -0.25 -9.57
N GLY A 380 -10.60 -1.57 -9.53
CA GLY A 380 -11.87 -2.25 -9.79
C GLY A 380 -12.97 -1.84 -8.82
N LEU A 381 -12.65 -1.66 -7.54
CA LEU A 381 -13.60 -1.13 -6.54
C LEU A 381 -14.04 0.30 -6.87
N ALA A 382 -13.09 1.17 -7.23
CA ALA A 382 -13.40 2.55 -7.61
C ALA A 382 -14.33 2.63 -8.85
N ILE A 383 -14.19 1.71 -9.81
CA ILE A 383 -15.02 1.68 -11.03
C ILE A 383 -16.43 1.13 -10.76
N VAL A 384 -16.55 0.03 -10.02
CA VAL A 384 -17.86 -0.61 -9.74
C VAL A 384 -18.77 0.33 -8.96
N LEU A 385 -18.24 1.03 -7.95
CA LEU A 385 -18.99 2.04 -7.20
C LEU A 385 -19.37 3.26 -8.06
N GLY A 386 -18.50 3.69 -8.97
CA GLY A 386 -18.82 4.76 -9.94
C GLY A 386 -19.96 4.38 -10.90
N LEU A 387 -20.00 3.14 -11.37
CA LEU A 387 -21.08 2.62 -12.20
C LEU A 387 -22.39 2.43 -11.43
N LEU A 388 -22.32 1.98 -10.18
CA LEU A 388 -23.50 1.85 -9.30
C LEU A 388 -24.07 3.23 -8.95
N GLY A 389 -23.23 4.21 -8.66
CA GLY A 389 -23.63 5.60 -8.46
C GLY A 389 -24.24 6.22 -9.72
N LEU A 390 -23.68 5.93 -10.90
CA LEU A 390 -24.24 6.36 -12.18
C LEU A 390 -25.60 5.69 -12.45
N LEU A 391 -25.74 4.40 -12.17
CA LEU A 391 -27.00 3.66 -12.34
C LEU A 391 -28.08 4.16 -11.37
N VAL A 392 -27.73 4.42 -10.11
CA VAL A 392 -28.63 5.03 -9.13
C VAL A 392 -29.03 6.41 -9.60
N PHE A 393 -28.09 7.27 -10.01
CA PHE A 393 -28.37 8.60 -10.56
C PHE A 393 -29.30 8.57 -11.79
N LEU A 394 -29.04 7.66 -12.74
CA LEU A 394 -29.88 7.46 -13.91
C LEU A 394 -31.26 6.92 -13.54
N TRP A 395 -31.37 6.08 -12.51
CA TRP A 395 -32.63 5.60 -11.97
C TRP A 395 -33.42 6.72 -11.27
N THR A 396 -32.77 7.59 -10.49
CA THR A 396 -33.41 8.77 -9.87
C THR A 396 -33.91 9.75 -10.92
N LEU A 397 -33.13 9.99 -11.98
CA LEU A 397 -33.56 10.81 -13.12
C LEU A 397 -34.75 10.18 -13.86
N ARG A 398 -34.73 8.86 -14.08
CA ARG A 398 -35.80 8.14 -14.78
C ARG A 398 -37.10 8.09 -14.01
N ASN A 399 -37.05 8.06 -12.68
CA ASN A 399 -38.23 7.91 -11.82
C ASN A 399 -38.83 9.26 -11.35
N GLY A 400 -38.42 10.38 -11.94
CA GLY A 400 -39.10 11.67 -11.72
C GLY A 400 -38.97 12.24 -10.31
N HIS A 401 -38.01 11.79 -9.49
CA HIS A 401 -37.82 12.31 -8.13
C HIS A 401 -37.39 13.79 -8.06
N TYR A 402 -37.16 14.44 -9.20
CA TYR A 402 -36.93 15.89 -9.34
C TYR A 402 -38.18 16.67 -9.79
N GLU A 403 -39.33 16.02 -10.04
CA GLU A 403 -40.57 16.68 -10.48
C GLU A 403 -41.35 17.34 -9.32
N ASP A 404 -40.98 17.14 -8.06
CA ASP A 404 -41.61 17.84 -6.91
C ASP A 404 -40.94 19.20 -6.58
N LEU A 405 -40.28 19.83 -7.56
CA LEU A 405 -39.82 21.22 -7.42
C LEU A 405 -41.00 22.21 -7.53
N ASP A 406 -42.01 21.89 -8.34
CA ASP A 406 -43.21 22.72 -8.47
C ASP A 406 -44.07 22.67 -7.19
N GLY A 407 -44.22 21.49 -6.57
CA GLY A 407 -44.97 21.32 -5.31
C GLY A 407 -44.27 21.91 -4.07
N ALA A 408 -42.94 22.14 -4.12
CA ALA A 408 -42.23 22.89 -3.08
C ALA A 408 -42.44 24.41 -3.22
N SER A 409 -42.64 24.90 -4.45
CA SER A 409 -42.88 26.32 -4.73
C SER A 409 -44.28 26.80 -4.32
N GLU A 410 -45.31 25.97 -4.49
CA GLU A 410 -46.69 26.31 -4.07
C GLU A 410 -46.86 26.36 -2.55
N ARG A 411 -46.13 25.53 -1.80
CA ARG A 411 -46.19 25.52 -0.32
C ARG A 411 -45.55 26.76 0.33
N LEU A 412 -44.60 27.41 -0.34
CA LEU A 412 -43.94 28.63 0.14
C LEU A 412 -44.72 29.93 -0.18
N LEU A 413 -45.66 29.90 -1.13
CA LEU A 413 -46.36 31.11 -1.60
C LEU A 413 -47.73 31.33 -0.97
N TYR A 414 -48.30 30.34 -0.26
CA TYR A 414 -49.68 30.40 0.26
C TYR A 414 -49.83 30.28 1.78
N GLU A 415 -48.74 30.26 2.56
CA GLU A 415 -48.83 30.04 4.02
C GLU A 415 -48.90 31.30 4.88
N ASP A 416 -48.97 32.51 4.29
CA ASP A 416 -48.83 33.77 5.04
C ASP A 416 -50.14 34.58 5.24
N ASP A 417 -51.33 34.00 4.99
CA ASP A 417 -52.59 34.77 5.10
C ASP A 417 -53.72 34.03 5.87
N GLN A 418 -53.40 33.46 7.04
CA GLN A 418 -54.42 33.19 8.06
C GLN A 418 -54.10 33.88 9.39
N PRO A 419 -55.04 34.69 9.95
CA PRO A 419 -54.83 35.38 11.21
C PRO A 419 -54.89 34.39 12.36
N ARG A 420 -53.78 34.28 13.11
CA ARG A 420 -53.75 33.56 14.39
C ARG A 420 -54.56 34.34 15.43
N HIS A 421 -55.81 33.93 15.62
CA HIS A 421 -56.64 34.38 16.75
C HIS A 421 -56.15 33.75 18.06
N ASP A 422 -55.79 34.65 18.96
CA ASP A 422 -55.88 34.64 20.42
C ASP A 422 -55.43 33.46 21.28
N ALA A 423 -54.71 33.89 22.30
CA ALA A 423 -54.07 33.12 23.34
C ALA A 423 -55.00 32.85 24.55
N LEU A 424 -54.50 31.90 25.35
CA LEU A 424 -54.68 31.68 26.80
C LEU A 424 -55.75 30.66 27.22
N PRO A 425 -55.50 29.95 28.34
CA PRO A 425 -54.34 29.11 28.64
C PRO A 425 -54.68 27.61 28.65
#